data_AF-A0A433U4I6-F1
#
_entry.id   AF-A0A433U4I6-F1
#
_cell.length_a   1.000
_cell.length_b   1.000
_cell.length_c   1.000
_cell.angle_alpha   90.00
_cell.angle_beta   90.00
_cell.angle_gamma   90.00
#
_symmetry.space_group_name_H-M   'P 1'
#
loop_
_entity.id
_entity.type
_entity.pdbx_description
1 polymer ?
#
loop_
_entity_poly.entity_id
_entity_poly.type
_entity_poly.pdbx_seq_one_letter_code
_entity_poly.pdbx_strand_id
1 'polypeptide(L)'
;MTKEETVIAAIDLEDAYNRVDYQILMDRLMDMIEDARIIRWIASTLLARKVALRTGKWTSEPIEINPGLPQGSPLSSVLFNIYTAGVAETDRQSGKTLTFADDIMVYEKGTDRIQTAQQLQTRLDEIAIWCEENNAIINPDKAQVLWCSLNNNIVHTPTPPITFKYEVIERETTLKYLGITFDRTLSFNQHIENVSRKVKKGIGAIKTMASAHIQQNVLFVMFQLLILSVLDYGLGCLTLSEANLLKLERLQNEAMRAVLGCTRDTHIICMRFLLDLSSVRIRHKLAQAKTYLRVMENPHHPLYPSLLTQKGTRIKRGKSWMAEAEDSIKLVCPIEDIIDGREWIKTGPEQTALTKVIITMGRDRRECAAAVTEQDIRQLIHDNSKRHDPIIYTDGSVKRGIQSGWGFVCYSENRVIHEESGAAATTTSSMKMEIEAITKALEWIKLTRPTTTHAVFLTDSQSALKKIECGFMRMEWMTAIRPTAISSITWIFCPGHAGVKGNERADKLAGNATVNGTLRLDKQEVLKALSEHLRNAEDTAAEDQQAIKRMIELGVRKGEGRGRQLVGKDRRVHNQVLTGTVSLDTLRCVLQRGAEHVWGCPLCKDAVP
;
A
#
# COMPACT_ATOMS: atom_id res chain seq x y z
N MET A 1 -30.58 13.76 20.96
CA MET A 1 -29.63 12.64 21.12
C MET A 1 -28.32 13.21 21.64
N THR A 2 -28.02 12.97 22.91
CA THR A 2 -26.67 13.15 23.48
C THR A 2 -25.71 12.29 22.67
N LYS A 3 -24.70 12.92 22.09
CA LYS A 3 -23.70 12.21 21.29
C LYS A 3 -22.72 11.55 22.25
N GLU A 4 -22.38 10.30 21.97
CA GLU A 4 -21.35 9.58 22.72
C GLU A 4 -20.02 10.36 22.68
N GLU A 5 -19.34 10.39 23.81
CA GLU A 5 -17.99 10.93 23.98
C GLU A 5 -17.02 9.78 24.21
N THR A 6 -15.74 10.01 23.97
CA THR A 6 -14.69 9.01 24.19
C THR A 6 -13.61 9.61 25.07
N VAL A 7 -13.30 8.95 26.18
CA VAL A 7 -12.14 9.27 27.01
C VAL A 7 -11.03 8.29 26.67
N ILE A 8 -9.80 8.80 26.59
CA ILE A 8 -8.61 8.02 26.28
C ILE A 8 -7.59 8.32 27.37
N ALA A 9 -6.97 7.28 27.93
CA ALA A 9 -5.78 7.38 28.75
C ALA A 9 -4.62 6.69 28.00
N ALA A 10 -3.48 7.37 27.88
CA ALA A 10 -2.23 6.78 27.41
C ALA A 10 -1.23 6.75 28.57
N ILE A 11 -0.54 5.62 28.68
CA ILE A 11 0.37 5.29 29.77
C ILE A 11 1.65 4.74 29.15
N ASP A 12 2.78 5.14 29.73
CA ASP A 12 4.13 4.71 29.35
C ASP A 12 4.73 3.91 30.51
N LEU A 13 5.41 2.81 30.19
CA LEU A 13 6.13 2.00 31.18
C LEU A 13 7.56 2.51 31.37
N GLU A 14 7.95 2.75 32.62
CA GLU A 14 9.30 3.20 32.98
C GLU A 14 10.33 2.06 32.88
N ASP A 15 11.40 2.32 32.13
CA ASP A 15 12.56 1.43 31.99
C ASP A 15 12.19 -0.02 31.65
N ALA A 16 11.16 -0.18 30.80
CA ALA A 16 10.41 -1.42 30.70
C ALA A 16 11.24 -2.63 30.24
N TYR A 17 12.24 -2.42 29.37
CA TYR A 17 13.13 -3.51 28.91
C TYR A 17 13.98 -4.07 30.05
N ASN A 18 14.47 -3.23 30.95
CA ASN A 18 15.35 -3.65 32.04
C ASN A 18 14.59 -4.37 33.16
N ARG A 19 13.27 -4.18 33.22
CA ARG A 19 12.40 -4.75 34.25
C ARG A 19 11.80 -6.12 33.90
N VAL A 20 11.97 -6.58 32.67
CA VAL A 20 11.44 -7.86 32.20
C VAL A 20 11.96 -9.00 33.07
N ASP A 21 11.05 -9.60 33.83
CA ASP A 21 11.34 -10.77 34.63
C ASP A 21 11.39 -12.02 33.74
N TYR A 22 12.45 -12.80 33.89
CA TYR A 22 12.66 -13.96 33.04
C TYR A 22 11.72 -15.11 33.36
N GLN A 23 11.32 -15.31 34.61
CA GLN A 23 10.39 -16.38 34.96
C GLN A 23 9.03 -16.12 34.30
N ILE A 24 8.49 -14.91 34.48
CA ILE A 24 7.22 -14.50 33.85
C ILE A 24 7.30 -14.57 32.32
N LEU A 25 8.41 -14.12 31.72
CA LEU A 25 8.61 -14.22 30.28
C LEU A 25 8.61 -15.68 29.80
N MET A 26 9.29 -16.57 30.51
CA MET A 26 9.37 -17.99 30.15
C MET A 26 8.02 -18.68 30.28
N ASP A 27 7.24 -18.37 31.32
CA ASP A 27 5.87 -18.89 31.49
C ASP A 27 4.98 -18.49 30.31
N ARG A 28 4.99 -17.20 29.92
CA ARG A 28 4.27 -16.72 28.73
C ARG A 28 4.73 -17.39 27.43
N LEU A 29 6.02 -17.63 27.28
CA LEU A 29 6.55 -18.33 26.10
C LEU A 29 6.06 -19.78 26.04
N MET A 30 5.95 -20.46 27.17
CA MET A 30 5.40 -21.82 27.26
C MET A 30 3.90 -21.85 26.92
N ASP A 31 3.15 -20.81 27.28
CA ASP A 31 1.73 -20.70 26.94
C ASP A 31 1.49 -20.41 25.44
N MET A 32 2.40 -19.65 24.80
CA MET A 32 2.23 -19.19 23.42
C MET A 32 2.92 -20.06 22.35
N ILE A 33 3.97 -20.80 22.71
CA ILE A 33 4.84 -21.51 21.76
C ILE A 33 4.85 -23.00 22.08
N GLU A 34 4.37 -23.83 21.15
CA GLU A 34 4.37 -25.29 21.33
C GLU A 34 5.78 -25.92 21.21
N ASP A 35 6.68 -25.33 20.43
CA ASP A 35 8.01 -25.90 20.18
C ASP A 35 8.99 -25.60 21.32
N ALA A 36 9.16 -26.58 22.20
CA ALA A 36 10.09 -26.51 23.32
C ALA A 36 11.55 -26.26 22.93
N ARG A 37 11.98 -26.53 21.69
CA ARG A 37 13.34 -26.23 21.23
C ARG A 37 13.58 -24.73 21.10
N ILE A 38 12.57 -23.99 20.62
CA ILE A 38 12.61 -22.53 20.51
C ILE A 38 12.70 -21.92 21.90
N ILE A 39 11.85 -22.38 22.82
CA ILE A 39 11.82 -21.94 24.21
C ILE A 39 13.18 -22.15 24.88
N ARG A 40 13.77 -23.36 24.77
CA ARG A 40 15.10 -23.66 25.32
C ARG A 40 16.20 -22.80 24.70
N TRP A 41 16.13 -22.55 23.39
CA TRP A 41 17.07 -21.67 22.72
C TRP A 41 16.99 -20.24 23.26
N ILE A 42 15.78 -19.67 23.37
CA ILE A 42 15.56 -18.33 23.96
C ILE A 42 16.09 -18.29 25.40
N ALA A 43 15.73 -19.28 26.23
CA ALA A 43 16.21 -19.38 27.60
C ALA A 43 17.74 -19.37 27.67
N SER A 44 18.42 -20.16 26.83
CA SER A 44 19.88 -20.22 26.80
C SER A 44 20.55 -18.90 26.39
N THR A 45 19.84 -18.04 25.65
CA THR A 45 20.34 -16.72 25.24
C THR A 45 20.14 -15.63 26.29
N LEU A 46 19.17 -15.79 27.19
CA LEU A 46 18.79 -14.77 28.18
C LEU A 46 19.33 -15.10 29.59
N LEU A 47 19.27 -16.37 29.99
CA LEU A 47 19.71 -16.84 31.29
C LEU A 47 21.24 -16.78 31.41
N ALA A 48 21.74 -16.34 32.56
CA ALA A 48 23.16 -16.21 32.87
C ALA A 48 23.97 -15.30 31.94
N ARG A 49 23.32 -14.27 31.37
CA ARG A 49 24.00 -13.26 30.56
C ARG A 49 24.99 -12.47 31.42
N LYS A 50 26.27 -12.51 31.03
CA LYS A 50 27.33 -11.73 31.68
C LYS A 50 27.69 -10.51 30.84
N VAL A 51 27.89 -9.37 31.49
CA VAL A 51 28.41 -8.15 30.88
C VAL A 51 29.70 -7.72 31.56
N ALA A 52 30.55 -7.00 30.84
CA ALA A 52 31.72 -6.34 31.39
C ALA A 52 31.85 -4.94 30.78
N LEU A 53 32.35 -3.98 31.56
CA LEU A 53 32.65 -2.63 31.07
C LEU A 53 34.03 -2.62 30.43
N ARG A 54 34.15 -2.06 29.22
CA ARG A 54 35.44 -1.92 28.53
C ARG A 54 35.74 -0.45 28.25
N THR A 55 36.89 0.01 28.75
CA THR A 55 37.41 1.36 28.52
C THR A 55 38.81 1.26 27.91
N GLY A 56 38.89 1.38 26.58
CA GLY A 56 40.13 1.14 25.82
C GLY A 56 40.59 -0.31 25.90
N LYS A 57 41.72 -0.56 26.58
CA LYS A 57 42.27 -1.90 26.81
C LYS A 57 41.85 -2.51 28.14
N TRP A 58 41.35 -1.72 29.08
CA TRP A 58 40.87 -2.23 30.37
C TRP A 58 39.47 -2.80 30.22
N THR A 59 39.22 -3.96 30.84
CA THR A 59 37.91 -4.62 30.91
C THR A 59 37.66 -5.02 32.35
N SER A 60 36.45 -4.77 32.86
CA SER A 60 36.05 -5.20 34.20
C SER A 60 35.89 -6.72 34.28
N GLU A 61 35.82 -7.25 35.51
CA GLU A 61 35.32 -8.60 35.69
C GLU A 61 33.87 -8.72 35.18
N PRO A 62 33.49 -9.85 34.56
CA PRO A 62 32.11 -10.06 34.09
C PRO A 62 31.13 -10.17 35.26
N ILE A 63 30.02 -9.45 35.18
CA ILE A 63 28.91 -9.51 36.13
C ILE A 63 27.69 -10.10 35.41
N GLU A 64 26.99 -11.01 36.08
CA GLU A 64 25.74 -11.58 35.58
C GLU A 64 24.59 -10.57 35.75
N ILE A 65 23.77 -10.36 34.71
CA ILE A 65 22.59 -9.50 34.74
C ILE A 65 21.33 -10.34 34.73
N ASN A 66 20.54 -10.22 35.80
CA ASN A 66 19.12 -10.57 35.88
C ASN A 66 18.43 -9.47 36.73
N PRO A 67 17.28 -8.87 36.35
CA PRO A 67 16.44 -9.06 35.16
C PRO A 67 16.83 -8.21 33.93
N GLY A 68 16.05 -8.32 32.84
CA GLY A 68 16.06 -7.36 31.73
C GLY A 68 16.56 -7.84 30.36
N LEU A 69 15.94 -7.34 29.29
CA LEU A 69 16.26 -7.72 27.91
C LEU A 69 17.44 -6.91 27.32
N PRO A 70 18.30 -7.52 26.48
CA PRO A 70 19.42 -6.81 25.85
C PRO A 70 18.94 -5.74 24.85
N GLN A 71 19.14 -4.46 25.18
CA GLN A 71 18.87 -3.36 24.25
C GLN A 71 19.68 -3.50 22.96
N GLY A 72 19.04 -3.19 21.83
CA GLY A 72 19.62 -3.32 20.50
C GLY A 72 19.50 -4.72 19.87
N SER A 73 19.06 -5.73 20.63
CA SER A 73 18.74 -7.04 20.08
C SER A 73 17.38 -7.02 19.37
N PRO A 74 17.28 -7.47 18.10
CA PRO A 74 16.00 -7.59 17.41
C PRO A 74 15.03 -8.56 18.12
N LEU A 75 15.55 -9.60 18.76
CA LEU A 75 14.75 -10.58 19.50
C LEU A 75 14.09 -9.94 20.74
N SER A 76 14.79 -9.02 21.41
CA SER A 76 14.28 -8.37 22.62
C SER A 76 12.98 -7.62 22.37
N SER A 77 12.80 -6.99 21.21
CA SER A 77 11.53 -6.32 20.89
C SER A 77 10.36 -7.29 20.73
N VAL A 78 10.60 -8.49 20.19
CA VAL A 78 9.57 -9.53 20.08
C VAL A 78 9.23 -10.08 21.46
N LEU A 79 10.25 -10.40 22.25
CA LEU A 79 10.07 -10.92 23.61
C LEU A 79 9.37 -9.90 24.52
N PHE A 80 9.67 -8.62 24.37
CA PHE A 80 9.02 -7.57 25.13
C PHE A 80 7.53 -7.45 24.78
N ASN A 81 7.17 -7.55 23.49
CA ASN A 81 5.76 -7.57 23.10
C ASN A 81 5.02 -8.81 23.64
N ILE A 82 5.68 -9.97 23.73
CA ILE A 82 5.12 -11.18 24.37
C ILE A 82 4.92 -10.93 25.87
N TYR A 83 5.88 -10.29 26.51
CA TYR A 83 5.81 -9.95 27.93
C TYR A 83 4.63 -9.02 28.25
N THR A 84 4.46 -7.94 27.47
CA THR A 84 3.40 -6.95 27.68
C THR A 84 2.05 -7.35 27.07
N ALA A 85 1.98 -8.43 26.31
CA ALA A 85 0.72 -8.94 25.74
C ALA A 85 -0.33 -9.22 26.82
N GLY A 86 0.10 -9.63 28.02
CA GLY A 86 -0.78 -9.88 29.16
C GLY A 86 -1.61 -8.67 29.60
N VAL A 87 -1.11 -7.45 29.40
CA VAL A 87 -1.87 -6.22 29.69
C VAL A 87 -3.14 -6.15 28.83
N ALA A 88 -3.08 -6.62 27.59
CA ALA A 88 -4.27 -6.64 26.74
C ALA A 88 -5.22 -7.80 27.09
N GLU A 89 -4.71 -8.85 27.76
CA GLU A 89 -5.52 -10.01 28.17
C GLU A 89 -6.44 -9.72 29.36
N THR A 90 -6.07 -8.77 30.23
CA THR A 90 -6.95 -8.31 31.33
C THR A 90 -8.29 -7.77 30.80
N ASP A 91 -8.29 -7.27 29.55
CA ASP A 91 -9.45 -6.69 28.89
C ASP A 91 -9.86 -7.43 27.60
N ARG A 92 -9.58 -8.73 27.52
CA ARG A 92 -9.81 -9.51 26.29
C ARG A 92 -11.26 -9.47 25.80
N GLN A 93 -12.23 -9.30 26.71
CA GLN A 93 -13.65 -9.28 26.36
C GLN A 93 -14.12 -7.97 25.74
N SER A 94 -13.56 -6.82 26.15
CA SER A 94 -14.02 -5.53 25.63
C SER A 94 -13.13 -4.97 24.52
N GLY A 95 -11.85 -5.36 24.49
CA GLY A 95 -10.90 -4.96 23.45
C GLY A 95 -10.58 -3.47 23.43
N LYS A 96 -10.69 -2.81 24.59
CA LYS A 96 -10.52 -1.35 24.75
C LYS A 96 -9.14 -0.95 25.28
N THR A 97 -8.32 -1.94 25.59
CA THR A 97 -6.91 -1.77 25.95
C THR A 97 -6.04 -2.15 24.76
N LEU A 98 -5.31 -1.17 24.23
CA LEU A 98 -4.38 -1.33 23.10
C LEU A 98 -2.95 -1.19 23.63
N THR A 99 -2.11 -2.18 23.33
CA THR A 99 -0.71 -2.16 23.73
C THR A 99 0.19 -2.29 22.52
N PHE A 100 1.32 -1.57 22.56
CA PHE A 100 2.40 -1.73 21.61
C PHE A 100 3.71 -1.43 22.31
N ALA A 101 4.52 -2.45 22.52
CA ALA A 101 5.70 -2.36 23.37
C ALA A 101 5.35 -1.77 24.75
N ASP A 102 5.90 -0.59 25.08
CA ASP A 102 5.78 0.15 26.34
C ASP A 102 4.64 1.18 26.33
N ASP A 103 4.06 1.45 25.15
CA ASP A 103 2.90 2.33 24.99
C ASP A 103 1.59 1.55 25.26
N ILE A 104 0.88 1.91 26.32
CA ILE A 104 -0.45 1.37 26.67
C ILE A 104 -1.48 2.48 26.44
N MET A 105 -2.57 2.17 25.73
CA MET A 105 -3.69 3.09 25.56
C MET A 105 -5.00 2.40 25.90
N VAL A 106 -5.77 3.01 26.81
CA VAL A 106 -7.09 2.55 27.21
C VAL A 106 -8.11 3.58 26.79
N TYR A 107 -9.25 3.16 26.27
CA TYR A 107 -10.32 4.10 25.94
C TYR A 107 -11.69 3.61 26.37
N GLU A 108 -12.58 4.55 26.69
CA GLU A 108 -13.97 4.26 27.01
C GLU A 108 -14.91 5.20 26.28
N LYS A 109 -16.10 4.70 25.91
CA LYS A 109 -17.14 5.49 25.25
C LYS A 109 -18.44 5.47 26.04
N GLY A 110 -19.13 6.60 26.09
CA GLY A 110 -20.44 6.67 26.70
C GLY A 110 -21.12 8.03 26.53
N THR A 111 -22.38 8.11 26.93
CA THR A 111 -23.15 9.36 26.95
C THR A 111 -23.09 10.06 28.30
N ASP A 112 -22.79 9.33 29.38
CA ASP A 112 -22.59 9.85 30.73
C ASP A 112 -21.11 9.85 31.07
N ARG A 113 -20.56 11.04 31.31
CA ARG A 113 -19.13 11.21 31.62
C ARG A 113 -18.72 10.55 32.92
N ILE A 114 -19.57 10.58 33.94
CA ILE A 114 -19.24 10.03 35.26
C ILE A 114 -19.08 8.53 35.14
N GLN A 115 -20.08 7.87 34.55
CA GLN A 115 -20.03 6.43 34.28
C GLN A 115 -18.85 6.06 33.38
N THR A 116 -18.61 6.82 32.31
CA THR A 116 -17.51 6.55 31.37
C THR A 116 -16.15 6.69 32.05
N ALA A 117 -15.98 7.71 32.90
CA ALA A 117 -14.76 7.92 33.67
C ALA A 117 -14.54 6.82 34.72
N GLN A 118 -15.59 6.38 35.41
CA GLN A 118 -15.52 5.26 36.35
C GLN A 118 -15.10 3.97 35.66
N GLN A 119 -15.66 3.66 34.49
CA GLN A 119 -15.27 2.50 33.69
C GLN A 119 -13.81 2.57 33.24
N LEU A 120 -13.34 3.75 32.82
CA LEU A 120 -11.93 3.94 32.48
C LEU A 120 -11.04 3.74 33.72
N GLN A 121 -11.42 4.30 34.87
CA GLN A 121 -10.67 4.19 36.11
C GLN A 121 -10.51 2.73 36.54
N THR A 122 -11.59 1.94 36.53
CA THR A 122 -11.54 0.51 36.86
C THR A 122 -10.50 -0.23 36.01
N ARG A 123 -10.38 0.11 34.72
CA ARG A 123 -9.37 -0.50 33.84
C ARG A 123 -7.96 -0.06 34.16
N LEU A 124 -7.77 1.22 34.50
CA LEU A 124 -6.46 1.72 34.92
C LEU A 124 -6.02 1.03 36.21
N ASP A 125 -6.95 0.76 37.12
CA ASP A 125 -6.68 0.04 38.37
C ASP A 125 -6.31 -1.43 38.09
N GLU A 126 -7.01 -2.11 37.19
CA GLU A 126 -6.66 -3.48 36.73
C GLU A 126 -5.26 -3.53 36.09
N ILE A 127 -4.92 -2.53 35.27
CA ILE A 127 -3.58 -2.43 34.66
C ILE A 127 -2.53 -2.14 35.72
N ALA A 128 -2.83 -1.34 36.74
CA ALA A 128 -1.91 -1.08 37.85
C ALA A 128 -1.60 -2.37 38.62
N ILE A 129 -2.62 -3.18 38.93
CA ILE A 129 -2.46 -4.49 39.57
C ILE A 129 -1.60 -5.39 38.68
N TRP A 130 -1.90 -5.49 37.38
CA TRP A 130 -1.10 -6.28 36.45
C TRP A 130 0.37 -5.84 36.43
N CYS A 131 0.62 -4.52 36.46
CA CYS A 131 1.98 -3.98 36.47
C CYS A 131 2.74 -4.40 37.74
N GLU A 132 2.10 -4.36 38.90
CA GLU A 132 2.67 -4.81 40.17
C GLU A 132 3.02 -6.31 40.13
N GLU A 133 2.12 -7.14 39.59
CA GLU A 133 2.33 -8.59 39.45
C GLU A 133 3.42 -8.94 38.42
N ASN A 134 3.63 -8.11 37.40
CA ASN A 134 4.55 -8.37 36.29
C ASN A 134 5.82 -7.49 36.35
N ASN A 135 6.20 -6.99 37.53
CA ASN A 135 7.39 -6.15 37.74
C ASN A 135 7.49 -4.93 36.81
N ALA A 136 6.37 -4.42 36.31
CA ALA A 136 6.30 -3.25 35.46
C ALA A 136 5.98 -2.01 36.30
N ILE A 137 6.56 -0.87 35.94
CA ILE A 137 6.27 0.41 36.61
C ILE A 137 5.72 1.37 35.58
N ILE A 138 4.59 1.97 35.90
CA ILE A 138 3.99 3.04 35.10
C ILE A 138 4.69 4.35 35.42
N ASN A 139 4.98 5.13 34.39
CA ASN A 139 5.48 6.49 34.48
C ASN A 139 4.31 7.49 34.58
N PRO A 140 4.00 8.03 35.78
CA PRO A 140 2.86 8.94 35.95
C PRO A 140 3.09 10.29 35.24
N ASP A 141 4.32 10.79 35.16
CA ASP A 141 4.65 12.07 34.51
C ASP A 141 4.38 12.06 33.00
N LYS A 142 4.39 10.88 32.39
CA LYS A 142 4.08 10.68 30.97
C LYS A 142 2.62 10.26 30.72
N ALA A 143 1.86 9.96 31.77
CA ALA A 143 0.46 9.58 31.61
C ALA A 143 -0.35 10.77 31.09
N GLN A 144 -1.22 10.54 30.11
CA GLN A 144 -2.03 11.59 29.49
C GLN A 144 -3.47 11.15 29.39
N VAL A 145 -4.42 12.04 29.70
CA VAL A 145 -5.85 11.82 29.46
C VAL A 145 -6.37 12.80 28.42
N LEU A 146 -7.05 12.28 27.39
CA LEU A 146 -7.71 13.06 26.36
C LEU A 146 -9.20 12.76 26.31
N TRP A 147 -10.02 13.80 26.49
CA TRP A 147 -11.48 13.70 26.34
C TRP A 147 -11.91 14.12 24.94
N CYS A 148 -12.26 13.16 24.10
CA CYS A 148 -12.70 13.37 22.73
C CYS A 148 -14.20 13.67 22.66
N SER A 149 -14.55 14.82 22.07
CA SER A 149 -15.95 15.22 21.85
C SER A 149 -16.08 16.11 20.62
N LEU A 150 -17.14 15.88 19.85
CA LEU A 150 -17.46 16.67 18.66
C LEU A 150 -18.21 17.98 18.98
N ASN A 151 -18.62 18.17 20.24
CA ASN A 151 -19.22 19.43 20.69
C ASN A 151 -18.12 20.40 21.14
N ASN A 152 -18.04 21.58 20.52
CA ASN A 152 -17.07 22.64 20.89
C ASN A 152 -17.40 23.33 22.21
N ASN A 153 -18.65 23.37 22.62
CA ASN A 153 -19.05 24.03 23.86
C ASN A 153 -18.63 23.22 25.10
N ILE A 154 -18.23 21.97 24.89
CA ILE A 154 -17.84 21.02 25.94
C ILE A 154 -16.41 21.23 26.43
N VAL A 155 -15.56 21.96 25.70
CA VAL A 155 -14.15 22.22 26.11
C VAL A 155 -14.05 22.84 27.50
N HIS A 156 -15.01 23.70 27.85
CA HIS A 156 -15.04 24.44 29.11
C HIS A 156 -15.82 23.73 30.21
N THR A 157 -16.49 22.61 29.90
CA THR A 157 -17.20 21.85 30.93
C THR A 157 -16.21 21.01 31.75
N PRO A 158 -16.35 20.98 33.09
CA PRO A 158 -15.61 20.06 33.93
C PRO A 158 -15.85 18.62 33.46
N THR A 159 -14.79 17.84 33.45
CA THR A 159 -14.83 16.39 33.24
C THR A 159 -14.45 15.72 34.56
N PRO A 160 -15.00 14.53 34.87
CA PRO A 160 -14.60 13.79 36.06
C PRO A 160 -13.08 13.55 36.08
N PRO A 161 -12.41 13.63 37.24
CA PRO A 161 -10.99 13.35 37.33
C PRO A 161 -10.72 11.86 37.08
N ILE A 162 -9.59 11.58 36.44
CA ILE A 162 -9.01 10.25 36.31
C ILE A 162 -7.74 10.26 37.13
N THR A 163 -7.55 9.26 37.98
CA THR A 163 -6.41 9.17 38.88
C THR A 163 -5.55 7.97 38.58
N PHE A 164 -4.27 8.06 38.90
CA PHE A 164 -3.36 6.94 38.90
C PHE A 164 -2.48 7.01 40.15
N LYS A 165 -2.43 5.94 40.95
CA LYS A 165 -1.77 5.93 42.28
C LYS A 165 -2.13 7.15 43.14
N TYR A 166 -3.42 7.50 43.17
CA TYR A 166 -4.00 8.66 43.91
C TYR A 166 -3.65 10.05 43.38
N GLU A 167 -2.85 10.17 42.31
CA GLU A 167 -2.58 11.44 41.65
C GLU A 167 -3.52 11.65 40.46
N VAL A 168 -4.00 12.87 40.26
CA VAL A 168 -4.89 13.20 39.14
C VAL A 168 -4.06 13.35 37.88
N ILE A 169 -4.35 12.56 36.84
CA ILE A 169 -3.71 12.70 35.53
C ILE A 169 -4.23 13.98 34.87
N GLU A 170 -3.32 14.82 34.37
CA GLU A 170 -3.69 16.05 33.70
C GLU A 170 -4.51 15.79 32.43
N ARG A 171 -5.59 16.57 32.29
CA ARG A 171 -6.43 16.54 31.09
C ARG A 171 -5.78 17.35 29.99
N GLU A 172 -5.28 16.64 28.99
CA GLU A 172 -4.64 17.23 27.83
C GLU A 172 -5.62 17.57 26.71
N THR A 173 -5.22 18.53 25.88
CA THR A 173 -5.98 18.89 24.65
C THR A 173 -5.56 18.06 23.45
N THR A 174 -4.37 17.48 23.51
CA THR A 174 -3.81 16.60 22.50
C THR A 174 -3.04 15.45 23.14
N LEU A 175 -3.11 14.28 22.53
CA LEU A 175 -2.42 13.07 23.01
C LEU A 175 -1.65 12.46 21.84
N LYS A 176 -0.37 12.12 22.08
CA LYS A 176 0.47 11.47 21.07
C LYS A 176 0.55 9.97 21.35
N TYR A 177 0.16 9.16 20.38
CA TYR A 177 0.25 7.70 20.48
C TYR A 177 0.75 7.14 19.14
N LEU A 178 1.78 6.28 19.19
CA LEU A 178 2.44 5.69 18.01
C LEU A 178 2.73 6.72 16.91
N GLY A 179 3.31 7.86 17.30
CA GLY A 179 3.69 8.93 16.36
C GLY A 179 2.55 9.79 15.79
N ILE A 180 1.28 9.44 16.03
CA ILE A 180 0.11 10.23 15.65
C ILE A 180 -0.33 11.11 16.81
N THR A 181 -0.71 12.36 16.53
CA THR A 181 -1.21 13.28 17.55
C THR A 181 -2.71 13.45 17.40
N PHE A 182 -3.47 12.92 18.35
CA PHE A 182 -4.90 13.05 18.45
C PHE A 182 -5.24 14.38 19.13
N ASP A 183 -6.14 15.16 18.55
CA ASP A 183 -6.81 16.26 19.28
C ASP A 183 -8.22 15.83 19.67
N ARG A 184 -8.83 16.52 20.63
CA ARG A 184 -10.17 16.18 21.13
C ARG A 184 -11.24 16.01 20.03
N THR A 185 -11.10 16.73 18.90
CA THR A 185 -12.06 16.69 17.80
C THR A 185 -11.61 15.78 16.67
N LEU A 186 -10.51 15.02 16.88
CA LEU A 186 -9.64 14.31 15.93
C LEU A 186 -9.59 14.99 14.55
N SER A 187 -9.42 16.31 14.53
CA SER A 187 -9.21 17.10 13.31
C SER A 187 -7.81 16.89 12.71
N PHE A 188 -6.89 16.37 13.52
CA PHE A 188 -5.48 16.17 13.26
C PHE A 188 -4.72 17.46 12.91
N ASN A 189 -5.26 18.63 13.25
CA ASN A 189 -4.61 19.91 12.98
C ASN A 189 -3.22 19.99 13.64
N GLN A 190 -3.13 19.66 14.93
CA GLN A 190 -1.86 19.66 15.65
C GLN A 190 -0.88 18.61 15.09
N HIS A 191 -1.40 17.46 14.64
CA HIS A 191 -0.57 16.46 13.98
C HIS A 191 0.05 17.01 12.69
N ILE A 192 -0.75 17.65 11.84
CA ILE A 192 -0.28 18.26 10.58
C ILE A 192 0.70 19.41 10.85
N GLU A 193 0.51 20.19 11.91
CA GLU A 193 1.49 21.19 12.37
C GLU A 193 2.83 20.54 12.72
N ASN A 194 2.81 19.46 13.50
CA ASN A 194 3.99 18.71 13.91
C ASN A 194 4.73 18.11 12.71
N VAL A 195 3.99 17.48 11.79
CA VAL A 195 4.50 16.98 10.50
C VAL A 195 5.12 18.11 9.69
N SER A 196 4.43 19.25 9.59
CA SER A 196 4.91 20.42 8.83
C SER A 196 6.25 20.93 9.36
N ARG A 197 6.42 21.00 10.69
CA ARG A 197 7.68 21.43 11.31
C ARG A 197 8.82 20.47 10.99
N LYS A 198 8.59 19.15 11.07
CA LYS A 198 9.59 18.13 10.74
C LYS A 198 9.98 18.18 9.26
N VAL A 199 8.98 18.26 8.37
CA VAL A 199 9.22 18.32 6.92
C VAL A 199 9.99 19.58 6.53
N LYS A 200 9.69 20.74 7.13
CA LYS A 200 10.46 21.97 6.88
C LYS A 200 11.94 21.83 7.25
N LYS A 201 12.27 21.12 8.34
CA LYS A 201 13.66 20.79 8.69
C LYS A 201 14.30 19.89 7.62
N GLY A 202 13.57 18.89 7.14
CA GLY A 202 14.01 18.03 6.02
C GLY A 202 14.26 18.81 4.73
N ILE A 203 13.37 19.74 4.38
CA ILE A 203 13.55 20.65 3.23
C ILE A 203 14.81 21.50 3.41
N GLY A 204 15.03 22.05 4.60
CA GLY A 204 16.26 22.78 4.95
C GLY A 204 17.50 21.95 4.68
N ALA A 205 17.54 20.71 5.17
CA ALA A 205 18.66 19.79 4.94
C ALA A 205 18.87 19.50 3.43
N ILE A 206 17.80 19.27 2.67
CA ILE A 206 17.91 19.06 1.22
C ILE A 206 18.45 20.30 0.52
N LYS A 207 18.00 21.51 0.90
CA LYS A 207 18.53 22.76 0.35
C LYS A 207 20.02 22.91 0.66
N THR A 208 20.46 22.59 1.89
CA THR A 208 21.88 22.60 2.27
C THR A 208 22.71 21.61 1.44
N MET A 209 22.25 20.37 1.30
CA MET A 209 22.91 19.36 0.45
C MET A 209 22.94 19.78 -1.02
N ALA A 210 21.85 20.36 -1.50
CA ALA A 210 21.73 20.85 -2.87
C ALA A 210 22.72 22.00 -3.16
N SER A 211 22.97 22.86 -2.17
CA SER A 211 24.00 23.91 -2.23
C SER A 211 25.42 23.34 -2.13
N ALA A 212 25.61 22.25 -1.39
CA ALA A 212 26.87 21.50 -1.33
C ALA A 212 27.12 20.60 -2.56
N HIS A 213 26.45 20.87 -3.68
CA HIS A 213 26.62 20.15 -4.95
C HIS A 213 26.38 18.63 -4.87
N ILE A 214 25.55 18.15 -3.95
CA ILE A 214 25.11 16.76 -3.94
C ILE A 214 24.27 16.44 -5.18
N GLN A 215 24.49 15.25 -5.74
CA GLN A 215 23.81 14.76 -6.93
C GLN A 215 22.30 14.62 -6.74
N GLN A 216 21.53 14.93 -7.79
CA GLN A 216 20.06 14.91 -7.76
C GLN A 216 19.45 13.56 -7.34
N ASN A 217 19.99 12.44 -7.81
CA ASN A 217 19.57 11.10 -7.40
C ASN A 217 19.71 10.90 -5.88
N VAL A 218 20.81 11.35 -5.28
CA VAL A 218 21.02 11.29 -3.82
C VAL A 218 20.05 12.24 -3.11
N LEU A 219 19.82 13.45 -3.64
CA LEU A 219 18.82 14.37 -3.10
C LEU A 219 17.41 13.77 -3.14
N PHE A 220 17.08 13.00 -4.17
CA PHE A 220 15.80 12.30 -4.25
C PHE A 220 15.69 11.18 -3.20
N VAL A 221 16.75 10.41 -2.95
CA VAL A 221 16.77 9.44 -1.85
C VAL A 221 16.56 10.14 -0.50
N MET A 222 17.26 11.26 -0.26
CA MET A 222 17.08 12.07 0.95
C MET A 222 15.66 12.66 1.06
N PHE A 223 15.06 13.05 -0.06
CA PHE A 223 13.65 13.45 -0.12
C PHE A 223 12.70 12.33 0.31
N GLN A 224 12.92 11.10 -0.17
CA GLN A 224 12.12 9.95 0.26
C GLN A 224 12.25 9.70 1.78
N LEU A 225 13.48 9.75 2.30
CA LEU A 225 13.79 9.42 3.70
C LEU A 225 13.42 10.51 4.70
N LEU A 226 13.59 11.79 4.36
CA LEU A 226 13.40 12.91 5.29
C LEU A 226 12.04 13.60 5.15
N ILE A 227 11.38 13.44 4.00
CA ILE A 227 10.15 14.18 3.67
C ILE A 227 9.00 13.22 3.41
N LEU A 228 9.10 12.32 2.42
CA LEU A 228 7.98 11.44 2.10
C LEU A 228 7.63 10.49 3.26
N SER A 229 8.64 9.91 3.92
CA SER A 229 8.45 9.05 5.10
C SER A 229 7.67 9.76 6.22
N VAL A 230 7.87 11.07 6.38
CA VAL A 230 7.23 11.89 7.42
C VAL A 230 5.84 12.35 6.99
N LEU A 231 5.66 12.71 5.71
CA LEU A 231 4.36 13.11 5.16
C LEU A 231 3.38 11.94 5.11
N ASP A 232 3.86 10.74 4.81
CA ASP A 232 2.99 9.57 4.56
C ASP A 232 2.66 8.78 5.82
N TYR A 233 3.40 9.02 6.89
CA TYR A 233 3.19 8.34 8.14
C TYR A 233 1.77 8.57 8.67
N GLY A 234 1.05 7.47 8.90
CA GLY A 234 -0.31 7.50 9.44
C GLY A 234 -1.41 7.91 8.46
N LEU A 235 -1.12 8.37 7.23
CA LEU A 235 -2.15 8.87 6.29
C LEU A 235 -3.36 7.94 6.16
N GLY A 236 -3.14 6.62 6.17
CA GLY A 236 -4.20 5.62 6.00
C GLY A 236 -5.26 5.58 7.10
N CYS A 237 -5.03 6.19 8.26
CA CYS A 237 -6.01 6.28 9.35
C CYS A 237 -6.39 7.73 9.71
N LEU A 238 -5.90 8.73 8.98
CA LEU A 238 -6.23 10.14 9.22
C LEU A 238 -7.48 10.56 8.45
N THR A 239 -8.29 11.42 9.07
CA THR A 239 -9.35 12.20 8.41
C THR A 239 -8.88 13.65 8.32
N LEU A 240 -8.45 14.07 7.13
CA LEU A 240 -7.87 15.40 6.92
C LEU A 240 -8.86 16.31 6.20
N SER A 241 -8.87 17.59 6.57
CA SER A 241 -9.57 18.62 5.82
C SER A 241 -8.83 18.97 4.53
N GLU A 242 -9.54 19.54 3.56
CA GLU A 242 -8.91 20.05 2.32
C GLU A 242 -7.82 21.09 2.59
N ALA A 243 -7.99 21.93 3.63
CA ALA A 243 -6.97 22.88 4.05
C ALA A 243 -5.68 22.18 4.54
N ASN A 244 -5.83 21.10 5.31
CA ASN A 244 -4.69 20.31 5.78
C ASN A 244 -4.00 19.57 4.63
N LEU A 245 -4.77 18.98 3.70
CA LEU A 245 -4.22 18.35 2.50
C LEU A 245 -3.44 19.35 1.64
N LEU A 246 -3.99 20.56 1.43
CA LEU A 246 -3.31 21.63 0.69
C LEU A 246 -2.02 22.09 1.39
N LYS A 247 -2.02 22.13 2.74
CA LYS A 247 -0.82 22.46 3.52
C LYS A 247 0.29 21.42 3.30
N LEU A 248 -0.04 20.13 3.33
CA LEU A 248 0.91 19.06 3.02
C LEU A 248 1.37 19.10 1.56
N GLU A 249 0.47 19.38 0.62
CA GLU A 249 0.78 19.48 -0.80
C GLU A 249 1.79 20.60 -1.08
N ARG A 250 1.63 21.76 -0.41
CA ARG A 250 2.59 22.87 -0.52
C ARG A 250 3.99 22.47 -0.05
N LEU A 251 4.10 21.69 1.02
CA LEU A 251 5.38 21.19 1.52
C LEU A 251 6.02 20.21 0.54
N GLN A 252 5.24 19.28 -0.02
CA GLN A 252 5.70 18.39 -1.08
C GLN A 252 6.22 19.19 -2.29
N ASN A 253 5.47 20.19 -2.74
CA ASN A 253 5.86 21.03 -3.87
C ASN A 253 7.13 21.84 -3.61
N GLU A 254 7.31 22.36 -2.39
CA GLU A 254 8.55 23.04 -2.00
C GLU A 254 9.75 22.06 -2.02
N ALA A 255 9.55 20.86 -1.49
CA ALA A 255 10.58 19.83 -1.46
C ALA A 255 10.99 19.37 -2.86
N MET A 256 10.02 19.14 -3.77
CA MET A 256 10.31 18.78 -5.17
C MET A 256 11.16 19.86 -5.87
N ARG A 257 10.85 21.15 -5.64
CA ARG A 257 11.66 22.25 -6.16
C ARG A 257 13.09 22.22 -5.65
N ALA A 258 13.29 21.93 -4.36
CA ALA A 258 14.62 21.82 -3.78
C ALA A 258 15.44 20.69 -4.40
N VAL A 259 14.81 19.52 -4.64
CA VAL A 259 15.45 18.37 -5.30
C VAL A 259 15.82 18.68 -6.75
N LEU A 260 14.89 19.25 -7.53
CA LEU A 260 15.08 19.51 -8.96
C LEU A 260 15.86 20.81 -9.24
N GLY A 261 15.96 21.74 -8.29
CA GLY A 261 16.49 23.07 -8.54
C GLY A 261 15.57 23.95 -9.40
N CYS A 262 14.27 23.69 -9.36
CA CYS A 262 13.24 24.43 -10.10
C CYS A 262 12.84 25.72 -9.38
N THR A 263 12.31 26.70 -10.11
CA THR A 263 11.81 27.96 -9.55
C THR A 263 10.39 27.79 -9.00
N ARG A 264 9.88 28.84 -8.32
CA ARG A 264 8.53 28.85 -7.76
C ARG A 264 7.47 28.66 -8.86
N ASP A 265 7.71 29.24 -10.03
CA ASP A 265 6.80 29.30 -11.18
C ASP A 265 6.79 28.00 -12.01
N THR A 266 7.68 27.05 -11.71
CA THR A 266 7.66 25.75 -12.37
C THR A 266 6.35 25.04 -12.12
N HIS A 267 5.71 24.62 -13.21
CA HIS A 267 4.44 23.92 -13.19
C HIS A 267 4.54 22.63 -12.36
N ILE A 268 3.64 22.49 -11.37
CA ILE A 268 3.72 21.40 -10.37
C ILE A 268 3.64 20.03 -11.04
N ILE A 269 2.78 19.88 -12.06
CA ILE A 269 2.62 18.63 -12.78
C ILE A 269 3.92 18.15 -13.44
N CYS A 270 4.76 19.07 -13.95
CA CYS A 270 6.03 18.72 -14.57
C CYS A 270 7.02 18.14 -13.56
N MET A 271 7.07 18.71 -12.35
CA MET A 271 7.91 18.18 -11.26
C MET A 271 7.44 16.80 -10.81
N ARG A 272 6.11 16.63 -10.67
CA ARG A 272 5.49 15.33 -10.36
C ARG A 272 5.78 14.30 -11.45
N PHE A 273 5.73 14.67 -12.72
CA PHE A 273 6.05 13.81 -13.85
C PHE A 273 7.53 13.38 -13.83
N LEU A 274 8.47 14.32 -13.63
CA LEU A 274 9.91 14.04 -13.53
C LEU A 274 10.26 13.13 -12.36
N LEU A 275 9.58 13.29 -11.23
CA LEU A 275 9.82 12.51 -10.01
C LEU A 275 8.87 11.32 -9.86
N ASP A 276 8.01 11.05 -10.85
CA ASP A 276 6.91 10.07 -10.82
C ASP A 276 6.14 10.07 -9.47
N LEU A 277 5.86 11.27 -8.97
CA LEU A 277 5.22 11.48 -7.67
C LEU A 277 3.76 11.86 -7.86
N SER A 278 2.86 11.27 -7.06
CA SER A 278 1.46 11.67 -7.01
C SER A 278 1.23 12.82 -6.03
N SER A 279 0.08 13.49 -6.15
CA SER A 279 -0.36 14.43 -5.11
C SER A 279 -0.47 13.74 -3.75
N VAL A 280 -0.36 14.52 -2.68
CA VAL A 280 -0.63 14.06 -1.32
C VAL A 280 -2.06 13.55 -1.20
N ARG A 281 -3.03 14.16 -1.91
CA ARG A 281 -4.43 13.72 -1.91
C ARG A 281 -4.56 12.29 -2.46
N ILE A 282 -3.94 11.99 -3.61
CA ILE A 282 -3.95 10.63 -4.17
C ILE A 282 -3.30 9.65 -3.20
N ARG A 283 -2.12 10.00 -2.64
CA ARG A 283 -1.41 9.13 -1.70
C ARG A 283 -2.20 8.89 -0.41
N HIS A 284 -2.92 9.89 0.08
CA HIS A 284 -3.82 9.79 1.23
C HIS A 284 -4.97 8.80 0.96
N LYS A 285 -5.68 8.96 -0.15
CA LYS A 285 -6.75 8.02 -0.56
C LYS A 285 -6.25 6.60 -0.74
N LEU A 286 -5.10 6.42 -1.39
CA LEU A 286 -4.47 5.11 -1.56
C LEU A 286 -4.04 4.49 -0.23
N ALA A 287 -3.51 5.29 0.69
CA ALA A 287 -3.16 4.82 2.03
C ALA A 287 -4.41 4.37 2.81
N GLN A 288 -5.51 5.12 2.73
CA GLN A 288 -6.78 4.75 3.35
C GLN A 288 -7.36 3.46 2.76
N ALA A 289 -7.40 3.35 1.43
CA ALA A 289 -7.83 2.14 0.74
C ALA A 289 -6.95 0.94 1.12
N LYS A 290 -5.63 1.11 1.20
CA LYS A 290 -4.70 0.05 1.62
C LYS A 290 -4.96 -0.41 3.04
N THR A 291 -5.19 0.50 3.98
CA THR A 291 -5.54 0.14 5.36
C THR A 291 -6.89 -0.56 5.43
N TYR A 292 -7.88 -0.08 4.67
CA TYR A 292 -9.20 -0.69 4.59
C TYR A 292 -9.15 -2.15 4.11
N LEU A 293 -8.43 -2.41 3.01
CA LEU A 293 -8.26 -3.75 2.46
C LEU A 293 -7.54 -4.69 3.45
N ARG A 294 -6.56 -4.19 4.21
CA ARG A 294 -5.91 -4.97 5.28
C ARG A 294 -6.86 -5.38 6.41
N VAL A 295 -7.78 -4.49 6.79
CA VAL A 295 -8.82 -4.84 7.77
C VAL A 295 -9.72 -5.92 7.21
N MET A 296 -10.12 -5.81 5.94
CA MET A 296 -11.01 -6.76 5.27
C MET A 296 -10.40 -8.16 5.10
N GLU A 297 -9.07 -8.25 4.94
CA GLU A 297 -8.35 -9.53 4.83
C GLU A 297 -8.41 -10.39 6.10
N ASN A 298 -8.61 -9.78 7.27
CA ASN A 298 -8.57 -10.49 8.54
C ASN A 298 -9.91 -10.35 9.29
N PRO A 299 -10.78 -11.37 9.26
CA PRO A 299 -12.02 -11.39 10.02
C PRO A 299 -11.85 -11.21 11.54
N HIS A 300 -10.67 -11.53 12.07
CA HIS A 300 -10.33 -11.33 13.49
C HIS A 300 -9.76 -9.94 13.79
N HIS A 301 -9.64 -9.05 12.80
CA HIS A 301 -9.17 -7.70 13.03
C HIS A 301 -10.18 -6.92 13.91
N PRO A 302 -9.77 -6.16 14.94
CA PRO A 302 -10.69 -5.44 15.83
C PRO A 302 -11.65 -4.48 15.12
N LEU A 303 -11.21 -3.92 13.99
CA LEU A 303 -12.01 -3.03 13.15
C LEU A 303 -12.85 -3.75 12.07
N TYR A 304 -12.78 -5.08 11.94
CA TYR A 304 -13.57 -5.84 10.96
C TYR A 304 -15.08 -5.65 11.14
N PRO A 305 -15.65 -5.65 12.36
CA PRO A 305 -17.08 -5.36 12.56
C PRO A 305 -17.50 -3.97 12.07
N SER A 306 -16.57 -3.01 12.06
CA SER A 306 -16.82 -1.65 11.54
C SER A 306 -16.94 -1.60 10.01
N LEU A 307 -16.56 -2.67 9.30
CA LEU A 307 -16.80 -2.81 7.87
C LEU A 307 -18.27 -3.09 7.57
N LEU A 308 -18.97 -3.78 8.50
CA LEU A 308 -20.34 -4.28 8.34
C LEU A 308 -21.41 -3.27 8.79
N THR A 309 -21.01 -2.25 9.56
CA THR A 309 -21.92 -1.21 10.05
C THR A 309 -21.96 -0.03 9.10
N GLN A 310 -23.12 0.63 9.01
CA GLN A 310 -23.25 1.84 8.21
C GLN A 310 -22.32 2.91 8.78
N LYS A 311 -21.30 3.27 8.01
CA LYS A 311 -20.27 4.18 8.47
C LYS A 311 -20.86 5.59 8.54
N GLY A 312 -20.99 6.10 9.76
CA GLY A 312 -21.58 7.41 10.01
C GLY A 312 -20.77 8.57 9.39
N THR A 313 -21.45 9.69 9.18
CA THR A 313 -20.76 10.95 8.93
C THR A 313 -20.22 11.49 10.25
N ARG A 314 -18.98 11.96 10.22
CA ARG A 314 -18.38 12.66 11.34
C ARG A 314 -18.86 14.11 11.31
N ILE A 315 -20.07 14.30 11.83
CA ILE A 315 -20.88 15.54 11.94
C ILE A 315 -20.24 16.79 11.30
N LYS A 316 -20.89 17.33 10.25
CA LYS A 316 -20.57 18.59 9.54
C LYS A 316 -19.15 18.70 8.93
N ARG A 317 -18.18 17.80 9.23
CA ARG A 317 -16.76 17.95 8.86
C ARG A 317 -16.20 16.85 7.93
N GLY A 318 -16.94 15.78 7.66
CA GLY A 318 -16.54 14.77 6.67
C GLY A 318 -16.99 13.35 7.05
N LYS A 319 -16.60 12.36 6.24
CA LYS A 319 -16.83 10.94 6.55
C LYS A 319 -15.67 10.40 7.41
N SER A 320 -15.86 9.24 8.04
CA SER A 320 -14.75 8.54 8.70
C SER A 320 -13.70 8.10 7.67
N TRP A 321 -12.45 7.85 8.08
CA TRP A 321 -11.42 7.38 7.13
C TRP A 321 -11.83 6.07 6.43
N MET A 322 -12.56 5.19 7.11
CA MET A 322 -13.07 3.93 6.52
C MET A 322 -14.17 4.14 5.49
N ALA A 323 -14.98 5.19 5.67
CA ALA A 323 -16.02 5.55 4.72
C ALA A 323 -15.41 6.21 3.49
N GLU A 324 -14.45 7.13 3.67
CA GLU A 324 -13.66 7.71 2.57
C GLU A 324 -12.90 6.64 1.78
N ALA A 325 -12.33 5.65 2.48
CA ALA A 325 -11.67 4.51 1.84
C ALA A 325 -12.63 3.69 0.98
N GLU A 326 -13.80 3.35 1.53
CA GLU A 326 -14.83 2.58 0.81
C GLU A 326 -15.36 3.33 -0.41
N ASP A 327 -15.68 4.62 -0.26
CA ASP A 327 -16.10 5.46 -1.39
C ASP A 327 -15.03 5.50 -2.48
N SER A 328 -13.76 5.62 -2.08
CA SER A 328 -12.63 5.62 -3.02
C SER A 328 -12.50 4.28 -3.74
N ILE A 329 -12.63 3.16 -3.04
CA ILE A 329 -12.56 1.82 -3.64
C ILE A 329 -13.73 1.60 -4.61
N LYS A 330 -14.95 2.04 -4.23
CA LYS A 330 -16.16 1.94 -5.06
C LYS A 330 -16.07 2.69 -6.39
N LEU A 331 -15.12 3.61 -6.56
CA LEU A 331 -14.84 4.24 -7.86
C LEU A 331 -14.31 3.25 -8.90
N VAL A 332 -13.73 2.13 -8.47
CA VAL A 332 -13.08 1.15 -9.36
C VAL A 332 -13.61 -0.26 -9.24
N CYS A 333 -14.17 -0.64 -8.09
CA CYS A 333 -14.69 -1.98 -7.85
C CYS A 333 -15.72 -1.97 -6.71
N PRO A 334 -16.87 -2.64 -6.84
CA PRO A 334 -17.73 -2.94 -5.70
C PRO A 334 -16.95 -3.71 -4.63
N ILE A 335 -17.34 -3.55 -3.36
CA ILE A 335 -16.62 -4.17 -2.24
C ILE A 335 -16.77 -5.69 -2.25
N GLU A 336 -17.95 -6.16 -2.67
CA GLU A 336 -18.33 -7.56 -2.85
C GLU A 336 -17.55 -8.28 -3.96
N ASP A 337 -16.98 -7.54 -4.90
CA ASP A 337 -16.17 -8.08 -6.00
C ASP A 337 -14.67 -8.16 -5.64
N ILE A 338 -14.29 -7.75 -4.43
CA ILE A 338 -12.90 -7.84 -3.98
C ILE A 338 -12.60 -9.24 -3.48
N ILE A 339 -11.59 -9.87 -4.08
CA ILE A 339 -11.17 -11.24 -3.74
C ILE A 339 -9.89 -11.23 -2.90
N ASP A 340 -9.75 -12.24 -2.02
CA ASP A 340 -8.48 -12.45 -1.30
C ASP A 340 -7.40 -12.88 -2.31
N GLY A 341 -6.28 -12.15 -2.33
CA GLY A 341 -5.22 -12.23 -3.34
C GLY A 341 -4.40 -13.52 -3.33
N ARG A 342 -4.87 -14.60 -2.69
CA ARG A 342 -4.32 -15.96 -2.83
C ARG A 342 -4.76 -16.58 -4.16
N GLU A 343 -4.55 -15.85 -5.26
CA GLU A 343 -5.06 -16.26 -6.57
C GLU A 343 -4.42 -17.56 -7.06
N TRP A 344 -3.11 -17.73 -6.85
CA TRP A 344 -2.35 -18.87 -7.37
C TRP A 344 -1.99 -19.83 -6.24
N ILE A 345 -2.49 -21.06 -6.35
CA ILE A 345 -2.20 -22.11 -5.39
C ILE A 345 -1.29 -23.13 -6.04
N LYS A 346 -0.27 -23.55 -5.29
CA LYS A 346 0.59 -24.66 -5.71
C LYS A 346 -0.24 -25.93 -5.69
N THR A 347 -0.32 -26.59 -6.84
CA THR A 347 -1.18 -27.75 -7.04
C THR A 347 -0.47 -29.02 -6.55
N GLY A 348 -1.25 -30.01 -6.12
CA GLY A 348 -0.71 -31.33 -5.79
C GLY A 348 -0.37 -32.12 -7.05
N PRO A 349 0.33 -33.26 -6.92
CA PRO A 349 0.81 -34.05 -8.06
C PRO A 349 -0.29 -34.45 -9.05
N GLU A 350 -1.47 -34.80 -8.55
CA GLU A 350 -2.63 -35.17 -9.38
C GLU A 350 -3.13 -34.00 -10.21
N GLN A 351 -3.17 -32.80 -9.65
CA GLN A 351 -3.63 -31.61 -10.35
C GLN A 351 -2.58 -31.05 -11.30
N THR A 352 -1.29 -31.22 -11.01
CA THR A 352 -0.20 -30.91 -11.96
C THR A 352 -0.27 -31.85 -13.17
N ALA A 353 -0.62 -33.13 -12.96
CA ALA A 353 -0.79 -34.10 -14.03
C ALA A 353 -1.98 -33.81 -14.96
N LEU A 354 -2.96 -32.99 -14.52
CA LEU A 354 -4.04 -32.49 -15.39
C LEU A 354 -3.52 -31.59 -16.51
N THR A 355 -2.38 -30.92 -16.34
CA THR A 355 -1.94 -29.87 -17.24
C THR A 355 -0.71 -30.27 -18.06
N LYS A 356 -0.80 -30.11 -19.38
CA LYS A 356 0.34 -30.20 -20.30
C LYS A 356 0.60 -28.81 -20.88
N VAL A 357 1.79 -28.26 -20.68
CA VAL A 357 2.16 -26.92 -21.20
C VAL A 357 3.13 -27.07 -22.38
N ILE A 358 2.85 -26.39 -23.48
CA ILE A 358 3.63 -26.42 -24.73
C ILE A 358 4.03 -24.99 -25.09
N ILE A 359 5.30 -24.66 -24.88
CA ILE A 359 5.92 -23.36 -25.23
C ILE A 359 7.04 -23.64 -26.24
N THR A 360 6.67 -24.02 -27.46
CA THR A 360 7.63 -24.36 -28.53
C THR A 360 7.99 -23.18 -29.43
N MET A 361 7.24 -22.08 -29.36
CA MET A 361 7.44 -20.87 -30.18
C MET A 361 7.60 -19.63 -29.31
N GLY A 362 8.41 -18.67 -29.77
CA GLY A 362 8.63 -17.40 -29.09
C GLY A 362 7.89 -16.23 -29.76
N ARG A 363 8.19 -15.03 -29.28
CA ARG A 363 7.64 -13.76 -29.82
C ARG A 363 8.23 -13.35 -31.15
N ASP A 364 9.36 -13.95 -31.54
CA ASP A 364 10.05 -13.82 -32.82
C ASP A 364 9.16 -14.23 -34.01
N ARG A 365 8.16 -15.10 -33.79
CA ARG A 365 7.16 -15.49 -34.80
C ARG A 365 6.30 -14.34 -35.33
N ARG A 366 6.31 -13.16 -34.70
CA ARG A 366 5.65 -11.95 -35.22
C ARG A 366 6.27 -11.44 -36.53
N GLU A 367 7.54 -11.74 -36.74
CA GLU A 367 8.29 -11.31 -37.94
C GLU A 367 8.19 -12.35 -39.07
N CYS A 368 7.63 -13.54 -38.78
CA CYS A 368 7.38 -14.59 -39.76
C CYS A 368 6.13 -14.31 -40.59
N ALA A 369 6.05 -14.91 -41.78
CA ALA A 369 4.85 -14.86 -42.60
C ALA A 369 3.65 -15.50 -41.86
N ALA A 370 2.53 -14.76 -41.77
CA ALA A 370 1.30 -15.16 -41.07
C ALA A 370 0.83 -16.60 -41.40
N ALA A 371 0.93 -16.98 -42.67
CA ALA A 371 0.52 -18.31 -43.14
C ALA A 371 1.36 -19.46 -42.52
N VAL A 372 2.65 -19.23 -42.28
CA VAL A 372 3.56 -20.22 -41.68
C VAL A 372 3.23 -20.41 -40.20
N THR A 373 3.04 -19.32 -39.46
CA THR A 373 2.68 -19.38 -38.04
C THR A 373 1.31 -20.04 -37.83
N GLU A 374 0.31 -19.72 -38.66
CA GLU A 374 -1.00 -20.39 -38.63
C GLU A 374 -0.88 -21.90 -38.92
N GLN A 375 -0.06 -22.30 -39.90
CA GLN A 375 0.14 -23.71 -40.22
C GLN A 375 0.79 -24.47 -39.07
N ASP A 376 1.82 -23.91 -38.45
CA ASP A 376 2.50 -24.58 -37.35
C ASP A 376 1.63 -24.68 -36.10
N ILE A 377 0.83 -23.65 -35.77
CA ILE A 377 -0.13 -23.72 -34.67
C ILE A 377 -1.21 -24.76 -34.96
N ARG A 378 -1.70 -24.87 -36.20
CA ARG A 378 -2.63 -25.93 -36.59
C ARG A 378 -2.02 -27.32 -36.44
N GLN A 379 -0.75 -27.49 -36.79
CA GLN A 379 -0.06 -28.76 -36.59
C GLN A 379 0.06 -29.09 -35.09
N LEU A 380 0.44 -28.12 -34.26
CA LEU A 380 0.49 -28.32 -32.80
C LEU A 380 -0.87 -28.69 -32.21
N ILE A 381 -1.95 -28.05 -32.67
CA ILE A 381 -3.31 -28.42 -32.27
C ILE A 381 -3.62 -29.84 -32.73
N HIS A 382 -3.32 -30.19 -33.98
CA HIS A 382 -3.57 -31.53 -34.54
C HIS A 382 -2.86 -32.62 -33.74
N ASP A 383 -1.58 -32.40 -33.39
CA ASP A 383 -0.76 -33.37 -32.66
C ASP A 383 -1.18 -33.52 -31.19
N ASN A 384 -1.96 -32.58 -30.65
CA ASN A 384 -2.32 -32.52 -29.24
C ASN A 384 -3.83 -32.44 -28.96
N SER A 385 -4.69 -32.71 -29.95
CA SER A 385 -6.15 -32.69 -29.77
C SER A 385 -6.83 -33.90 -30.44
N LYS A 386 -8.04 -34.25 -29.97
CA LYS A 386 -8.93 -35.25 -30.57
C LYS A 386 -10.06 -34.57 -31.33
N ARG A 387 -10.75 -35.33 -32.18
CA ARG A 387 -11.77 -34.86 -33.15
C ARG A 387 -12.92 -34.02 -32.55
N HIS A 388 -13.19 -34.09 -31.25
CA HIS A 388 -14.27 -33.36 -30.58
C HIS A 388 -13.81 -32.53 -29.38
N ASP A 389 -12.51 -32.38 -29.21
CA ASP A 389 -11.97 -31.57 -28.12
C ASP A 389 -12.24 -30.09 -28.42
N PRO A 390 -12.70 -29.31 -27.44
CA PRO A 390 -12.81 -27.88 -27.59
C PRO A 390 -11.40 -27.28 -27.69
N ILE A 391 -11.21 -26.45 -28.72
CA ILE A 391 -10.00 -25.67 -28.98
C ILE A 391 -10.33 -24.21 -28.68
N ILE A 392 -9.84 -23.69 -27.57
CA ILE A 392 -10.18 -22.36 -27.05
C ILE A 392 -9.01 -21.41 -27.29
N TYR A 393 -9.25 -20.31 -27.97
CA TYR A 393 -8.34 -19.16 -28.02
C TYR A 393 -8.83 -18.10 -27.05
N THR A 394 -7.92 -17.56 -26.24
CA THR A 394 -8.23 -16.54 -25.22
C THR A 394 -7.34 -15.33 -25.39
N ASP A 395 -7.89 -14.14 -25.19
CA ASP A 395 -7.12 -12.90 -25.19
C ASP A 395 -7.71 -11.84 -24.23
N GLY A 396 -6.85 -10.91 -23.82
CA GLY A 396 -7.16 -9.81 -22.93
C GLY A 396 -6.65 -8.47 -23.47
N SER A 397 -7.51 -7.47 -23.50
CA SER A 397 -7.20 -6.13 -24.02
C SER A 397 -7.42 -5.06 -22.95
N VAL A 398 -6.50 -4.09 -22.84
CA VAL A 398 -6.62 -2.96 -21.92
C VAL A 398 -6.45 -1.66 -22.67
N LYS A 399 -7.52 -0.86 -22.73
CA LYS A 399 -7.50 0.53 -23.18
C LYS A 399 -7.43 1.43 -21.95
N ARG A 400 -6.22 1.89 -21.61
CA ARG A 400 -5.97 2.65 -20.37
C ARG A 400 -6.89 3.87 -20.25
N GLY A 401 -7.53 3.99 -19.08
CA GLY A 401 -8.47 5.07 -18.78
C GLY A 401 -9.84 4.91 -19.45
N ILE A 402 -10.08 3.83 -20.20
CA ILE A 402 -11.33 3.59 -20.93
C ILE A 402 -11.98 2.29 -20.45
N GLN A 403 -11.37 1.14 -20.72
CA GLN A 403 -11.92 -0.17 -20.38
C GLN A 403 -10.87 -1.27 -20.41
N SER A 404 -11.13 -2.36 -19.70
CA SER A 404 -10.41 -3.63 -19.82
C SER A 404 -11.38 -4.71 -20.28
N GLY A 405 -11.09 -5.33 -21.43
CA GLY A 405 -11.91 -6.34 -22.08
C GLY A 405 -11.22 -7.71 -22.13
N TRP A 406 -12.02 -8.77 -22.05
CA TRP A 406 -11.62 -10.16 -22.23
C TRP A 406 -12.43 -10.76 -23.38
N GLY A 407 -11.85 -11.74 -24.06
CA GLY A 407 -12.53 -12.45 -25.13
C GLY A 407 -12.00 -13.87 -25.30
N PHE A 408 -12.89 -14.80 -25.63
CA PHE A 408 -12.49 -16.12 -26.06
C PHE A 408 -13.37 -16.62 -27.20
N VAL A 409 -12.76 -17.48 -28.04
CA VAL A 409 -13.45 -18.20 -29.11
C VAL A 409 -13.15 -19.68 -28.99
N CYS A 410 -14.19 -20.51 -29.07
CA CYS A 410 -14.06 -21.95 -29.01
C CYS A 410 -14.36 -22.57 -30.37
N TYR A 411 -13.46 -23.44 -30.83
CA TYR A 411 -13.59 -24.23 -32.03
C TYR A 411 -13.80 -25.71 -31.71
N SER A 412 -14.59 -26.38 -32.55
CA SER A 412 -14.66 -27.84 -32.64
C SER A 412 -14.78 -28.22 -34.11
N GLU A 413 -14.03 -29.21 -34.57
CA GLU A 413 -14.01 -29.63 -35.99
C GLU A 413 -13.82 -28.44 -36.97
N ASN A 414 -12.91 -27.53 -36.66
CA ASN A 414 -12.63 -26.29 -37.42
C ASN A 414 -13.82 -25.32 -37.58
N ARG A 415 -14.89 -25.48 -36.79
CA ARG A 415 -16.03 -24.56 -36.74
C ARG A 415 -16.06 -23.85 -35.40
N VAL A 416 -16.39 -22.56 -35.43
CA VAL A 416 -16.67 -21.80 -34.21
C VAL A 416 -17.95 -22.34 -33.60
N ILE A 417 -17.86 -22.79 -32.35
CA ILE A 417 -19.02 -23.30 -31.60
C ILE A 417 -19.52 -22.34 -30.53
N HIS A 418 -18.66 -21.43 -30.06
CA HIS A 418 -19.03 -20.39 -29.11
C HIS A 418 -18.04 -19.23 -29.15
N GLU A 419 -18.55 -18.03 -28.90
CA GLU A 419 -17.75 -16.81 -28.73
C GLU A 419 -18.33 -16.01 -27.58
N GLU A 420 -17.47 -15.48 -26.74
CA GLU A 420 -17.89 -14.63 -25.65
C GLU A 420 -16.84 -13.57 -25.38
N SER A 421 -17.33 -12.41 -24.96
CA SER A 421 -16.49 -11.29 -24.58
C SER A 421 -17.22 -10.44 -23.57
N GLY A 422 -16.46 -9.79 -22.69
CA GLY A 422 -16.98 -8.81 -21.76
C GLY A 422 -15.93 -7.75 -21.47
N ALA A 423 -16.38 -6.61 -20.97
CA ALA A 423 -15.49 -5.55 -20.53
C ALA A 423 -15.98 -4.91 -19.24
N ALA A 424 -15.04 -4.36 -18.49
CA ALA A 424 -15.31 -3.45 -17.39
C ALA A 424 -14.69 -2.08 -17.68
N ALA A 425 -15.33 -1.03 -17.17
CA ALA A 425 -14.80 0.34 -17.24
C ALA A 425 -13.49 0.51 -16.46
N THR A 426 -13.17 -0.42 -15.55
CA THR A 426 -11.96 -0.38 -14.73
C THR A 426 -10.74 -0.78 -15.54
N THR A 427 -9.69 0.04 -15.49
CA THR A 427 -8.40 -0.28 -16.12
C THR A 427 -7.61 -1.23 -15.21
N THR A 428 -7.18 -2.38 -15.74
CA THR A 428 -6.40 -3.40 -15.02
C THR A 428 -5.10 -3.71 -15.78
N SER A 429 -4.42 -4.82 -15.43
CA SER A 429 -3.28 -5.29 -16.21
C SER A 429 -3.73 -6.17 -17.38
N SER A 430 -2.97 -6.19 -18.48
CA SER A 430 -3.26 -7.11 -19.60
C SER A 430 -3.32 -8.57 -19.14
N MET A 431 -2.39 -8.96 -18.27
CA MET A 431 -2.35 -10.30 -17.67
C MET A 431 -3.63 -10.65 -16.90
N LYS A 432 -4.26 -9.69 -16.23
CA LYS A 432 -5.55 -9.94 -15.55
C LYS A 432 -6.64 -10.25 -16.55
N MET A 433 -6.70 -9.53 -17.67
CA MET A 433 -7.69 -9.78 -18.70
C MET A 433 -7.46 -11.10 -19.44
N GLU A 434 -6.20 -11.47 -19.66
CA GLU A 434 -5.83 -12.81 -20.17
C GLU A 434 -6.32 -13.92 -19.24
N ILE A 435 -6.11 -13.76 -17.92
CA ILE A 435 -6.59 -14.69 -16.90
C ILE A 435 -8.13 -14.72 -16.85
N GLU A 436 -8.79 -13.57 -16.95
CA GLU A 436 -10.25 -13.48 -16.97
C GLU A 436 -10.84 -14.20 -18.17
N ALA A 437 -10.24 -14.05 -19.37
CA ALA A 437 -10.64 -14.77 -20.57
C ALA A 437 -10.57 -16.29 -20.39
N ILE A 438 -9.48 -16.79 -19.79
CA ILE A 438 -9.32 -18.21 -19.46
C ILE A 438 -10.38 -18.66 -18.44
N THR A 439 -10.62 -17.84 -17.41
CA THR A 439 -11.59 -18.14 -16.34
C THR A 439 -12.99 -18.27 -16.93
N LYS A 440 -13.41 -17.33 -17.79
CA LYS A 440 -14.71 -17.33 -18.46
C LYS A 440 -14.88 -18.50 -19.41
N ALA A 441 -13.84 -18.86 -20.15
CA ALA A 441 -13.85 -20.05 -20.99
C ALA A 441 -14.03 -21.34 -20.18
N LEU A 442 -13.36 -21.48 -19.03
CA LEU A 442 -13.54 -22.63 -18.13
C LEU A 442 -14.95 -22.68 -17.50
N GLU A 443 -15.49 -21.52 -17.10
CA GLU A 443 -16.87 -21.40 -16.62
C GLU A 443 -17.89 -21.83 -17.70
N TRP A 444 -17.66 -21.43 -18.95
CA TRP A 444 -18.48 -21.86 -20.08
C TRP A 444 -18.40 -23.38 -20.31
N ILE A 445 -17.20 -23.99 -20.27
CA ILE A 445 -17.07 -25.46 -20.39
C ILE A 445 -17.85 -26.16 -19.28
N LYS A 446 -17.74 -25.67 -18.04
CA LYS A 446 -18.49 -26.20 -16.90
C LYS A 446 -20.00 -26.19 -17.12
N LEU A 447 -20.53 -25.10 -17.67
CA LEU A 447 -21.98 -24.93 -17.85
C LEU A 447 -22.52 -25.66 -19.08
N THR A 448 -21.77 -25.66 -20.19
CA THR A 448 -22.28 -26.06 -21.51
C THR A 448 -21.73 -27.41 -21.98
N ARG A 449 -20.55 -27.83 -21.49
CA ARG A 449 -19.88 -29.08 -21.91
C ARG A 449 -19.25 -29.84 -20.74
N PRO A 450 -20.02 -30.19 -19.69
CA PRO A 450 -19.48 -30.83 -18.49
C PRO A 450 -18.86 -32.22 -18.75
N THR A 451 -19.23 -32.88 -19.84
CA THR A 451 -18.69 -34.19 -20.26
C THR A 451 -17.37 -34.11 -21.02
N THR A 452 -16.81 -32.91 -21.20
CA THR A 452 -15.49 -32.71 -21.85
C THR A 452 -14.41 -33.40 -21.04
N THR A 453 -13.67 -34.33 -21.66
CA THR A 453 -12.57 -35.05 -20.99
C THR A 453 -11.20 -34.44 -21.23
N HIS A 454 -11.01 -33.76 -22.36
CA HIS A 454 -9.80 -33.06 -22.74
C HIS A 454 -10.14 -31.72 -23.39
N ALA A 455 -9.37 -30.66 -23.08
CA ALA A 455 -9.54 -29.33 -23.65
C ALA A 455 -8.18 -28.72 -24.04
N VAL A 456 -8.15 -27.95 -25.13
CA VAL A 456 -6.93 -27.29 -25.61
C VAL A 456 -7.09 -25.78 -25.52
N PHE A 457 -6.24 -25.12 -24.73
CA PHE A 457 -6.22 -23.67 -24.57
C PHE A 457 -5.03 -23.06 -25.28
N LEU A 458 -5.29 -22.00 -26.05
CA LEU A 458 -4.30 -21.18 -26.75
C LEU A 458 -4.33 -19.76 -26.18
N THR A 459 -3.19 -19.31 -25.68
CA THR A 459 -3.01 -17.98 -25.10
C THR A 459 -1.64 -17.42 -25.46
N ASP A 460 -1.56 -16.10 -25.63
CA ASP A 460 -0.31 -15.37 -25.82
C ASP A 460 0.33 -14.94 -24.48
N SER A 461 -0.30 -15.31 -23.35
CA SER A 461 0.20 -15.07 -22.01
C SER A 461 1.32 -16.02 -21.60
N GLN A 462 2.55 -15.71 -22.01
CA GLN A 462 3.71 -16.48 -21.57
C GLN A 462 3.85 -16.50 -20.04
N SER A 463 3.43 -15.43 -19.37
CA SER A 463 3.44 -15.32 -17.90
C SER A 463 2.46 -16.28 -17.23
N ALA A 464 1.25 -16.45 -17.78
CA ALA A 464 0.29 -17.42 -17.27
C ALA A 464 0.78 -18.86 -17.49
N LEU A 465 1.30 -19.17 -18.68
CA LEU A 465 1.80 -20.50 -19.02
C LEU A 465 2.97 -20.92 -18.12
N LYS A 466 3.92 -20.02 -17.85
CA LYS A 466 5.03 -20.29 -16.91
C LYS A 466 4.55 -20.60 -15.49
N LYS A 467 3.46 -19.97 -15.03
CA LYS A 467 2.90 -20.29 -13.71
C LYS A 467 2.28 -21.69 -13.69
N ILE A 468 1.56 -22.05 -14.75
CA ILE A 468 0.95 -23.39 -14.90
C ILE A 468 2.04 -24.46 -14.97
N GLU A 469 3.10 -24.22 -15.74
CA GLU A 469 4.27 -25.11 -15.86
C GLU A 469 4.97 -25.34 -14.52
N CYS A 470 5.06 -24.30 -13.67
CA CYS A 470 5.58 -24.40 -12.31
C CYS A 470 4.61 -25.07 -11.30
N GLY A 471 3.48 -25.62 -11.76
CA GLY A 471 2.50 -26.29 -10.91
C GLY A 471 1.62 -25.33 -10.10
N PHE A 472 1.33 -24.14 -10.62
CA PHE A 472 0.38 -23.22 -10.00
C PHE A 472 -0.90 -23.12 -10.83
N MET A 473 -2.06 -23.17 -10.19
CA MET A 473 -3.35 -22.90 -10.81
C MET A 473 -4.17 -21.92 -9.97
N ARG A 474 -5.12 -21.23 -10.62
CA ARG A 474 -6.08 -20.40 -9.88
C ARG A 474 -7.14 -21.24 -9.19
N MET A 475 -7.57 -20.81 -8.01
CA MET A 475 -8.67 -21.47 -7.27
C MET A 475 -9.95 -21.53 -8.10
N GLU A 476 -10.27 -20.42 -8.77
CA GLU A 476 -11.45 -20.31 -9.62
C GLU A 476 -11.42 -21.35 -10.75
N TRP A 477 -10.25 -21.58 -11.36
CA TRP A 477 -10.09 -22.59 -12.40
C TRP A 477 -10.35 -23.98 -11.85
N MET A 478 -9.82 -24.31 -10.67
CA MET A 478 -10.10 -25.60 -10.04
C MET A 478 -11.59 -25.76 -9.69
N THR A 479 -12.26 -24.71 -9.23
CA THR A 479 -13.71 -24.76 -8.97
C THR A 479 -14.56 -24.87 -10.24
N ALA A 480 -14.03 -24.41 -11.38
CA ALA A 480 -14.64 -24.59 -12.69
C ALA A 480 -14.39 -25.99 -13.26
N ILE A 481 -13.19 -26.55 -13.08
CA ILE A 481 -12.77 -27.85 -13.62
C ILE A 481 -13.37 -29.02 -12.82
N ARG A 482 -13.37 -28.97 -11.47
CA ARG A 482 -13.85 -30.07 -10.60
C ARG A 482 -15.22 -30.67 -10.97
N PRO A 483 -16.26 -29.89 -11.33
CA PRO A 483 -17.57 -30.45 -11.70
C PRO A 483 -17.63 -31.00 -13.14
N THR A 484 -16.53 -30.97 -13.90
CA THR A 484 -16.46 -31.49 -15.28
C THR A 484 -15.74 -32.83 -15.34
N ALA A 485 -15.85 -33.53 -16.46
CA ALA A 485 -15.11 -34.76 -16.74
C ALA A 485 -13.66 -34.52 -17.20
N ILE A 486 -13.15 -33.28 -17.12
CA ILE A 486 -11.82 -32.91 -17.60
C ILE A 486 -10.78 -33.70 -16.79
N SER A 487 -10.03 -34.52 -17.50
CA SER A 487 -8.89 -35.30 -16.98
C SER A 487 -7.56 -34.79 -17.52
N SER A 488 -7.59 -33.95 -18.55
CA SER A 488 -6.39 -33.34 -19.12
C SER A 488 -6.71 -32.00 -19.81
N ILE A 489 -5.82 -31.02 -19.68
CA ILE A 489 -5.85 -29.74 -20.36
C ILE A 489 -4.49 -29.51 -21.01
N THR A 490 -4.48 -29.28 -22.32
CA THR A 490 -3.28 -28.87 -23.05
C THR A 490 -3.27 -27.37 -23.23
N TRP A 491 -2.21 -26.72 -22.75
CA TRP A 491 -1.97 -25.29 -22.89
C TRP A 491 -0.89 -25.05 -23.94
N ILE A 492 -1.22 -24.31 -24.99
CA ILE A 492 -0.32 -24.01 -26.11
C ILE A 492 -0.07 -22.51 -26.13
N PHE A 493 1.20 -22.11 -26.15
CA PHE A 493 1.56 -20.72 -26.40
C PHE A 493 1.22 -20.33 -27.85
N CYS A 494 0.40 -19.29 -28.01
CA CYS A 494 0.06 -18.73 -29.31
C CYS A 494 0.65 -17.32 -29.42
N PRO A 495 1.55 -17.02 -30.37
CA PRO A 495 2.13 -15.69 -30.48
C PRO A 495 1.07 -14.65 -30.90
N GLY A 496 0.88 -13.63 -30.06
CA GLY A 496 -0.02 -12.51 -30.36
C GLY A 496 0.44 -11.69 -31.57
N HIS A 497 -0.53 -11.23 -32.38
CA HIS A 497 -0.35 -10.49 -33.64
C HIS A 497 0.52 -11.20 -34.71
N ALA A 498 0.50 -12.53 -34.77
CA ALA A 498 1.31 -13.32 -35.69
C ALA A 498 0.51 -13.98 -36.83
N GLY A 499 -0.71 -13.52 -37.14
CA GLY A 499 -1.52 -14.06 -38.24
C GLY A 499 -2.39 -15.26 -37.91
N VAL A 500 -2.42 -15.70 -36.64
CA VAL A 500 -3.19 -16.88 -36.20
C VAL A 500 -4.67 -16.53 -36.11
N LYS A 501 -5.50 -17.14 -36.95
CA LYS A 501 -6.91 -16.72 -37.15
C LYS A 501 -7.74 -16.77 -35.88
N GLY A 502 -7.56 -17.82 -35.06
CA GLY A 502 -8.28 -17.96 -33.78
C GLY A 502 -7.85 -16.91 -32.75
N ASN A 503 -6.55 -16.64 -32.67
CA ASN A 503 -6.01 -15.65 -31.74
C ASN A 503 -6.41 -14.22 -32.12
N GLU A 504 -6.31 -13.85 -33.39
CA GLU A 504 -6.77 -12.54 -33.88
C GLU A 504 -8.26 -12.31 -33.66
N ARG A 505 -9.05 -13.40 -33.66
CA ARG A 505 -10.47 -13.32 -33.37
C ARG A 505 -10.73 -13.08 -31.88
N ALA A 506 -10.00 -13.76 -30.99
CA ALA A 506 -10.04 -13.49 -29.56
C ALA A 506 -9.57 -12.06 -29.22
N ASP A 507 -8.48 -11.58 -29.85
CA ASP A 507 -7.98 -10.20 -29.72
C ASP A 507 -9.06 -9.17 -30.12
N LYS A 508 -9.70 -9.37 -31.28
CA LYS A 508 -10.80 -8.50 -31.73
C LYS A 508 -11.99 -8.52 -30.79
N LEU A 509 -12.35 -9.69 -30.25
CA LEU A 509 -13.43 -9.82 -29.27
C LEU A 509 -13.09 -9.04 -27.99
N ALA A 510 -11.90 -9.20 -27.44
CA ALA A 510 -11.44 -8.48 -26.26
C ALA A 510 -11.33 -6.96 -26.50
N GLY A 511 -10.85 -6.56 -27.67
CA GLY A 511 -10.67 -5.16 -28.06
C GLY A 511 -11.97 -4.39 -28.32
N ASN A 512 -13.01 -5.08 -28.80
CA ASN A 512 -14.32 -4.51 -29.16
C ASN A 512 -15.42 -4.81 -28.14
N ALA A 513 -15.10 -5.52 -27.06
CA ALA A 513 -16.05 -5.84 -26.00
C ALA A 513 -16.72 -4.57 -25.45
N THR A 514 -18.04 -4.66 -25.23
CA THR A 514 -18.84 -3.62 -24.59
C THR A 514 -18.81 -3.79 -23.09
N VAL A 515 -18.77 -2.67 -22.35
CA VAL A 515 -18.80 -2.70 -20.89
C VAL A 515 -20.14 -3.29 -20.43
N ASN A 516 -20.09 -4.45 -19.79
CA ASN A 516 -21.27 -5.22 -19.42
C ASN A 516 -21.18 -5.89 -18.04
N GLY A 517 -20.16 -5.55 -17.23
CA GLY A 517 -20.04 -6.08 -15.88
C GLY A 517 -18.94 -5.42 -15.06
N THR A 518 -18.76 -5.93 -13.85
CA THR A 518 -17.67 -5.58 -12.93
C THR A 518 -16.62 -6.70 -12.96
N LEU A 519 -15.35 -6.33 -12.75
CA LEU A 519 -14.26 -7.29 -12.62
C LEU A 519 -14.05 -7.60 -11.15
N ARG A 520 -13.81 -8.88 -10.84
CA ARG A 520 -13.33 -9.27 -9.52
C ARG A 520 -11.84 -8.96 -9.39
N LEU A 521 -11.51 -8.10 -8.44
CA LEU A 521 -10.14 -7.58 -8.29
C LEU A 521 -9.53 -8.02 -6.97
N ASP A 522 -8.25 -8.37 -7.00
CA ASP A 522 -7.49 -8.51 -5.77
C ASP A 522 -7.10 -7.13 -5.18
N LYS A 523 -6.56 -7.14 -3.97
CA LYS A 523 -6.12 -5.91 -3.28
C LYS A 523 -5.12 -5.05 -4.05
N GLN A 524 -4.15 -5.66 -4.73
CA GLN A 524 -3.11 -4.94 -5.46
C GLN A 524 -3.71 -4.34 -6.74
N GLU A 525 -4.61 -5.07 -7.38
CA GLU A 525 -5.36 -4.62 -8.54
C GLU A 525 -6.28 -3.46 -8.21
N VAL A 526 -7.04 -3.54 -7.10
CA VAL A 526 -7.85 -2.42 -6.59
C VAL A 526 -6.99 -1.18 -6.38
N LEU A 527 -5.85 -1.31 -5.69
CA LEU A 527 -4.96 -0.17 -5.43
C LEU A 527 -4.35 0.42 -6.70
N LYS A 528 -4.00 -0.42 -7.68
CA LYS A 528 -3.45 0.02 -8.96
C LYS A 528 -4.51 0.73 -9.81
N ALA A 529 -5.69 0.14 -9.94
CA ALA A 529 -6.82 0.71 -10.65
C ALA A 529 -7.24 2.04 -10.01
N LEU A 530 -7.31 2.10 -8.67
CA LEU A 530 -7.63 3.32 -7.94
C LEU A 530 -6.56 4.40 -8.17
N SER A 531 -5.28 4.03 -8.14
CA SER A 531 -4.19 4.98 -8.41
C SER A 531 -4.28 5.56 -9.81
N GLU A 532 -4.66 4.77 -10.81
CA GLU A 532 -4.79 5.21 -12.20
C GLU A 532 -6.03 6.09 -12.37
N HIS A 533 -7.18 5.67 -11.84
CA HIS A 533 -8.42 6.43 -11.84
C HIS A 533 -8.23 7.82 -11.22
N LEU A 534 -7.61 7.90 -10.03
CA LEU A 534 -7.39 9.18 -9.34
C LEU A 534 -6.39 10.08 -10.07
N ARG A 535 -5.35 9.53 -10.71
CA ARG A 535 -4.41 10.31 -11.52
C ARG A 535 -5.10 10.92 -12.74
N ASN A 536 -5.87 10.11 -13.45
CA ASN A 536 -6.63 10.56 -14.62
C ASN A 536 -7.66 11.65 -14.26
N ALA A 537 -8.24 11.58 -13.05
CA ALA A 537 -9.16 12.59 -12.56
C ALA A 537 -8.49 13.92 -12.17
N GLU A 538 -7.27 13.88 -11.60
CA GLU A 538 -6.51 15.10 -11.27
C GLU A 538 -5.91 15.77 -12.51
N ASP A 539 -5.48 15.00 -13.51
CA ASP A 539 -4.79 15.49 -14.72
C ASP A 539 -5.78 15.96 -15.82
N THR A 540 -6.90 16.59 -15.43
CA THR A 540 -7.97 17.00 -16.36
C THR A 540 -7.85 18.45 -16.84
N ALA A 541 -7.06 19.30 -16.17
CA ALA A 541 -6.83 20.66 -16.62
C ALA A 541 -6.08 20.68 -17.96
N ALA A 542 -6.60 21.42 -18.94
CA ALA A 542 -6.01 21.50 -20.29
C ALA A 542 -4.54 21.97 -20.25
N GLU A 543 -4.21 22.87 -19.32
CA GLU A 543 -2.86 23.37 -19.11
C GLU A 543 -1.91 22.27 -18.60
N ASP A 544 -2.35 21.44 -17.65
CA ASP A 544 -1.59 20.31 -17.11
C ASP A 544 -1.28 19.28 -18.20
N GLN A 545 -2.29 18.95 -19.01
CA GLN A 545 -2.14 18.00 -20.12
C GLN A 545 -1.18 18.54 -21.18
N GLN A 546 -1.28 19.83 -21.52
CA GLN A 546 -0.36 20.46 -22.46
C GLN A 546 1.07 20.48 -21.92
N ALA A 547 1.24 20.76 -20.62
CA ALA A 547 2.56 20.75 -19.98
C ALA A 547 3.21 19.37 -20.03
N ILE A 548 2.46 18.30 -19.69
CA ILE A 548 2.95 16.92 -19.82
C ILE A 548 3.24 16.57 -21.28
N LYS A 549 2.36 16.92 -22.22
CA LYS A 549 2.54 16.64 -23.65
C LYS A 549 3.85 17.24 -24.16
N ARG A 550 4.15 18.50 -23.83
CA ARG A 550 5.44 19.13 -24.17
C ARG A 550 6.63 18.35 -23.62
N MET A 551 6.56 17.87 -22.38
CA MET A 551 7.65 17.07 -21.80
C MET A 551 7.87 15.76 -22.58
N ILE A 552 6.79 15.09 -22.98
CA ILE A 552 6.86 13.85 -23.78
C ILE A 552 7.43 14.14 -25.17
N GLU A 553 7.03 15.23 -25.82
CA GLU A 553 7.57 15.68 -27.12
C GLU A 553 9.07 16.00 -27.05
N LEU A 554 9.54 16.52 -25.90
CA LEU A 554 10.97 16.71 -25.61
C LEU A 554 11.71 15.40 -25.25
N GLY A 555 11.04 14.24 -25.34
CA GLY A 555 11.63 12.93 -25.07
C GLY A 555 11.79 12.60 -23.58
N VAL A 556 11.20 13.40 -22.67
CA VAL A 556 11.30 13.17 -21.22
C VAL A 556 10.44 11.99 -20.81
N ARG A 557 11.06 11.01 -20.15
CA ARG A 557 10.32 9.87 -19.57
C ARG A 557 9.84 10.18 -18.16
N LYS A 558 8.66 9.65 -17.81
CA LYS A 558 8.12 9.76 -16.46
C LYS A 558 9.09 9.14 -15.45
N GLY A 559 9.39 9.85 -14.36
CA GLY A 559 10.30 9.40 -13.32
C GLY A 559 11.80 9.52 -13.66
N GLU A 560 12.15 10.00 -14.86
CA GLU A 560 13.54 10.11 -15.30
C GLU A 560 14.38 11.02 -14.39
N GLY A 561 13.76 12.03 -13.78
CA GLY A 561 14.43 12.92 -12.83
C GLY A 561 14.98 12.22 -11.59
N ARG A 562 14.48 11.04 -11.21
CA ARG A 562 14.95 10.32 -10.02
C ARG A 562 16.39 9.82 -10.15
N GLY A 563 16.80 9.43 -11.35
CA GLY A 563 18.08 8.75 -11.60
C GLY A 563 19.20 9.68 -12.05
N ARG A 564 18.93 10.98 -12.24
CA ARG A 564 19.91 11.91 -12.79
C ARG A 564 21.00 12.26 -11.78
N GLN A 565 22.24 12.32 -12.24
CA GLN A 565 23.41 12.67 -11.42
C GLN A 565 23.79 14.15 -11.54
N LEU A 566 22.83 15.01 -11.90
CA LEU A 566 23.06 16.44 -12.07
C LEU A 566 23.33 17.14 -10.73
N VAL A 567 24.18 18.16 -10.76
CA VAL A 567 24.58 18.94 -9.58
C VAL A 567 24.47 20.44 -9.86
N GLY A 568 24.41 21.25 -8.80
CA GLY A 568 24.60 22.71 -8.88
C GLY A 568 23.79 23.41 -9.96
N LYS A 569 24.50 24.15 -10.84
CA LYS A 569 23.90 24.92 -11.94
C LYS A 569 23.30 24.02 -13.02
N ASP A 570 23.99 22.95 -13.40
CA ASP A 570 23.55 22.04 -14.46
C ASP A 570 22.19 21.41 -14.11
N ARG A 571 22.02 21.02 -12.85
CA ARG A 571 20.74 20.54 -12.32
C ARG A 571 19.63 21.56 -12.51
N ARG A 572 19.86 22.82 -12.12
CA ARG A 572 18.87 23.90 -12.21
C ARG A 572 18.50 24.18 -13.67
N VAL A 573 19.49 24.40 -14.53
CA VAL A 573 19.30 24.76 -15.94
C VAL A 573 18.59 23.62 -16.67
N HIS A 574 19.10 22.39 -16.56
CA HIS A 574 18.56 21.25 -17.27
C HIS A 574 17.10 20.98 -16.90
N ASN A 575 16.77 20.95 -15.60
CA ASN A 575 15.39 20.69 -15.19
C ASN A 575 14.47 21.86 -15.57
N GLN A 576 14.91 23.11 -15.49
CA GLN A 576 14.11 24.27 -15.92
C GLN A 576 13.79 24.25 -17.41
N VAL A 577 14.76 23.91 -18.26
CA VAL A 577 14.57 23.73 -19.71
C VAL A 577 13.51 22.67 -19.97
N LEU A 578 13.62 21.51 -19.32
CA LEU A 578 12.67 20.41 -19.52
C LEU A 578 11.27 20.70 -19.00
N THR A 579 11.15 21.49 -17.93
CA THR A 579 9.84 21.92 -17.43
C THR A 579 9.30 23.16 -18.14
N GLY A 580 10.00 23.67 -19.16
CA GLY A 580 9.61 24.85 -19.93
C GLY A 580 9.53 26.12 -19.08
N THR A 581 10.30 26.20 -17.99
CA THR A 581 10.27 27.33 -17.06
C THR A 581 11.52 28.19 -17.25
N VAL A 582 11.33 29.48 -17.52
CA VAL A 582 12.43 30.45 -17.60
C VAL A 582 12.55 31.15 -16.26
N SER A 583 13.75 31.16 -15.66
CA SER A 583 13.95 31.91 -14.41
C SER A 583 13.78 33.41 -14.64
N LEU A 584 13.38 34.17 -13.63
CA LEU A 584 13.16 35.62 -13.77
C LEU A 584 14.45 36.36 -14.16
N ASP A 585 15.60 35.88 -13.71
CA ASP A 585 16.91 36.40 -14.11
C ASP A 585 17.25 36.03 -15.56
N THR A 586 16.94 34.79 -15.98
CA THR A 586 17.03 34.39 -17.38
C THR A 586 16.14 35.27 -18.26
N LEU A 587 14.90 35.54 -17.86
CA LEU A 587 13.96 36.39 -18.59
C LEU A 587 14.44 37.84 -18.66
N ARG A 588 14.94 38.41 -17.55
CA ARG A 588 15.58 39.73 -17.54
C ARG A 588 16.75 39.79 -18.50
N CYS A 589 17.60 38.76 -18.51
CA CYS A 589 18.74 38.67 -19.42
C CYS A 589 18.30 38.60 -20.89
N VAL A 590 17.27 37.81 -21.21
CA VAL A 590 16.67 37.74 -22.56
C VAL A 590 16.14 39.10 -22.99
N LEU A 591 15.40 39.78 -22.11
CA LEU A 591 14.81 41.09 -22.39
C LEU A 591 15.86 42.20 -22.52
N GLN A 592 17.00 42.09 -21.83
CA GLN A 592 18.08 43.07 -21.89
C GLN A 592 19.07 42.84 -23.04
N ARG A 593 19.34 41.58 -23.41
CA ARG A 593 20.43 41.22 -24.34
C ARG A 593 19.95 40.62 -25.67
N GLY A 594 18.65 40.38 -25.83
CA GLY A 594 18.09 39.68 -26.99
C GLY A 594 18.14 38.16 -26.84
N ALA A 595 17.16 37.47 -27.43
CA ALA A 595 16.96 36.02 -27.26
C ALA A 595 18.13 35.18 -27.80
N GLU A 596 18.76 35.62 -28.89
CA GLU A 596 19.90 34.93 -29.52
C GLU A 596 21.13 34.78 -28.59
N HIS A 597 21.30 35.66 -27.60
CA HIS A 597 22.49 35.66 -26.73
C HIS A 597 22.35 34.81 -25.46
N VAL A 598 21.15 34.37 -25.11
CA VAL A 598 20.90 33.66 -23.85
C VAL A 598 21.05 32.14 -23.99
N TRP A 599 20.72 31.60 -25.16
CA TRP A 599 20.75 30.15 -25.40
C TRP A 599 22.13 29.63 -25.82
N GLY A 600 23.09 30.52 -26.07
CA GLY A 600 24.46 30.19 -26.50
C GLY A 600 25.58 30.77 -25.63
N CYS A 601 25.32 31.23 -24.40
CA CYS A 601 26.32 31.93 -23.58
C CYS A 601 26.83 31.10 -22.38
N PRO A 602 28.03 30.47 -22.46
CA PRO A 602 28.73 29.87 -21.32
C PRO A 602 29.14 30.88 -20.24
N LEU A 603 28.99 32.19 -20.50
CA LEU A 603 29.50 33.30 -19.71
C LEU A 603 28.42 34.05 -18.90
N CYS A 604 27.16 33.59 -18.87
CA CYS A 604 26.15 34.12 -17.96
C CYS A 604 26.48 33.67 -16.52
N LYS A 605 27.36 34.46 -15.89
CA LYS A 605 27.76 34.50 -14.48
C LYS A 605 26.75 35.37 -13.72
N ASP A 606 25.86 34.77 -12.97
CA ASP A 606 25.24 35.44 -11.82
C ASP A 606 26.05 35.04 -10.57
N ALA A 607 27.05 35.89 -10.29
CA ALA A 607 27.86 36.09 -9.06
C ALA A 607 28.19 34.82 -8.22
N VAL A 608 29.25 34.03 -8.53
CA VAL A 608 30.71 34.12 -8.20
C VAL A 608 30.98 33.87 -6.68
N PRO A 609 32.02 33.10 -6.26
CA PRO A 609 32.24 32.68 -4.87
C PRO A 609 32.10 33.79 -3.82
#